data_AF-A0A4Y2BGG7-F1
#
_entry.id   AF-A0A4Y2BGG7-F1
#
_cell.length_a   1.000
_cell.length_b   1.000
_cell.length_c   1.000
_cell.angle_alpha   90.00
_cell.angle_beta   90.00
_cell.angle_gamma   90.00
#
_symmetry.space_group_name_H-M   'P 1'
#
loop_
_entity.id
_entity.type
_entity.pdbx_description
1 polymer ?
#
loop_
_entity_poly.entity_id
_entity_poly.type
_entity_poly.pdbx_seq_one_letter_code
_entity_poly.pdbx_strand_id
1 'polypeptide(L)'
;MVGIYFTGAILVKDNQETHKSYVALFTCVVTRAVHLEFVSDISTKCFLLALRRFLSRRGICKVIYSDNARTFKTAQRELAYFTNILKDSKFQNFVADNGIHWKFIVERAPWWGGFYERLIKTVKDPLRKILGKALLTFEELSTMLSEVEFIIHNQPLTYVENDPGEPEPLTPAHFLEFGYDDSKYPVHFIELIDSTTAKESYKKKKDLPDSSFETTLETLEGTIFTRVKNS
;
A
#
# COMPACT_ATOMS: atom_id res chain seq x y z
N MET A 1 -5.97 -5.67 14.20
CA MET A 1 -4.54 -6.00 14.00
C MET A 1 -4.16 -5.67 12.57
N VAL A 2 -2.98 -5.10 12.38
CA VAL A 2 -2.52 -4.62 11.07
C VAL A 2 -1.25 -5.36 10.68
N GLY A 3 -1.20 -5.92 9.48
CA GLY A 3 0.02 -6.38 8.83
C GLY A 3 0.66 -5.25 8.04
N ILE A 4 1.98 -5.17 8.04
CA ILE A 4 2.73 -4.20 7.24
C ILE A 4 3.72 -4.89 6.31
N TYR A 5 3.85 -4.34 5.10
CA TYR A 5 4.73 -4.89 4.09
C TYR A 5 5.18 -3.80 3.11
N PHE A 6 6.37 -3.96 2.52
CA PHE A 6 6.83 -3.12 1.41
C PHE A 6 6.73 -3.87 0.10
N THR A 7 6.13 -3.28 -0.92
CA THR A 7 6.14 -3.87 -2.26
C THR A 7 7.56 -3.97 -2.83
N GLY A 8 7.70 -4.70 -3.95
CA GLY A 8 8.86 -4.54 -4.82
C GLY A 8 8.99 -3.09 -5.31
N ALA A 9 10.19 -2.75 -5.79
CA ALA A 9 10.45 -1.41 -6.32
C ALA A 9 9.55 -1.11 -7.53
N ILE A 10 8.97 0.07 -7.53
CA ILE A 10 8.22 0.65 -8.64
C ILE A 10 9.08 1.79 -9.20
N LEU A 11 9.25 1.79 -10.52
CA LEU A 11 9.97 2.87 -11.18
C LEU A 11 9.04 4.07 -11.35
N VAL A 12 9.51 5.23 -10.93
CA VAL A 12 8.81 6.50 -11.05
C VAL A 12 9.66 7.48 -11.83
N LYS A 13 9.00 8.24 -12.70
CA LYS A 13 9.61 9.32 -13.45
C LYS A 13 9.74 10.55 -12.59
N ASP A 14 10.95 11.07 -12.48
CA ASP A 14 11.20 12.41 -11.98
C ASP A 14 12.01 13.18 -13.02
N ASN A 15 11.38 14.14 -13.68
CA ASN A 15 11.96 14.89 -14.79
C ASN A 15 12.51 13.97 -15.91
N GLN A 16 13.85 13.86 -16.02
CA GLN A 16 14.57 13.01 -16.99
C GLN A 16 15.14 11.74 -16.36
N GLU A 17 15.06 11.59 -15.04
CA GLU A 17 15.60 10.45 -14.31
C GLU A 17 14.48 9.53 -13.84
N THR A 18 14.85 8.28 -13.57
CA THR A 18 13.94 7.27 -13.04
C THR A 18 14.47 6.82 -11.69
N HIS A 19 13.61 6.90 -10.68
CA HIS A 19 13.96 6.50 -9.32
C HIS A 19 13.13 5.28 -8.90
N LYS A 20 13.72 4.47 -8.04
CA LYS A 20 13.02 3.38 -7.37
C LYS A 20 12.24 3.96 -6.22
N SER A 21 10.95 3.66 -6.17
CA SER A 21 10.05 4.02 -5.09
C SER A 21 9.23 2.80 -4.69
N TYR A 22 8.52 2.88 -3.58
CA TYR A 22 7.91 1.72 -2.94
C TYR A 22 6.54 2.08 -2.40
N VAL A 23 5.69 1.06 -2.22
CA VAL A 23 4.41 1.20 -1.52
C VAL A 23 4.55 0.54 -0.16
N ALA A 24 4.30 1.30 0.90
CA ALA A 24 4.06 0.78 2.23
C ALA A 24 2.60 0.33 2.31
N LEU A 25 2.39 -0.98 2.35
CA LEU A 25 1.10 -1.62 2.48
C LEU A 25 0.80 -1.86 3.96
N PHE A 26 -0.32 -1.31 4.42
CA PHE A 26 -0.92 -1.63 5.72
C PHE A 26 -2.20 -2.42 5.46
N THR A 27 -2.42 -3.52 6.15
CA THR A 27 -3.61 -4.35 5.94
C THR A 27 -4.25 -4.79 7.23
N CYS A 28 -5.57 -4.73 7.31
CA CYS A 28 -6.29 -5.40 8.38
C CYS A 28 -6.27 -6.92 8.13
N VAL A 29 -5.79 -7.69 9.11
CA VAL A 29 -5.72 -9.17 8.99
C VAL A 29 -7.11 -9.82 9.07
N VAL A 30 -8.11 -9.09 9.59
CA VAL A 30 -9.49 -9.59 9.75
C VAL A 30 -10.33 -9.26 8.52
N THR A 31 -10.43 -7.97 8.17
CA THR A 31 -11.34 -7.49 7.12
C THR A 31 -10.71 -7.43 5.74
N ARG A 32 -9.40 -7.69 5.62
CA ARG A 32 -8.61 -7.52 4.39
C ARG A 32 -8.60 -6.10 3.81
N ALA A 33 -9.10 -5.12 4.57
CA ALA A 33 -8.96 -3.72 4.24
C ALA A 33 -7.47 -3.35 4.10
N VAL A 34 -7.12 -2.66 3.02
CA VAL A 34 -5.75 -2.22 2.74
C VAL A 34 -5.60 -0.72 2.93
N HIS A 35 -4.40 -0.24 3.14
CA HIS A 35 -4.08 1.18 3.11
C HIS A 35 -2.70 1.32 2.47
N LEU A 36 -2.62 2.07 1.39
CA LEU A 36 -1.46 2.14 0.51
C LEU A 36 -0.82 3.51 0.66
N GLU A 37 0.40 3.55 1.18
CA GLU A 37 1.17 4.80 1.24
C GLU A 37 2.35 4.72 0.30
N PHE A 38 2.40 5.65 -0.67
CA PHE A 38 3.56 5.76 -1.53
C PHE A 38 4.73 6.41 -0.80
N VAL A 39 5.93 5.87 -1.01
CA VAL A 39 7.17 6.33 -0.38
C VAL A 39 8.31 6.32 -1.39
N SER A 40 9.22 7.28 -1.22
CA SER A 40 10.39 7.42 -2.08
C SER A 40 11.41 6.29 -1.89
N ASP A 41 11.54 5.73 -0.69
CA ASP A 41 12.47 4.65 -0.37
C ASP A 41 11.97 3.76 0.79
N ILE A 42 12.70 2.67 1.05
CA ILE A 42 12.45 1.72 2.16
C ILE A 42 13.13 2.12 3.47
N SER A 43 13.57 3.38 3.62
CA SER A 43 14.22 3.84 4.84
C SER A 43 13.25 3.91 6.02
N THR A 44 13.80 3.87 7.24
CA THR A 44 13.00 4.01 8.47
C THR A 44 12.24 5.33 8.50
N LYS A 45 12.86 6.42 8.05
CA LYS A 45 12.26 7.75 8.02
C LYS A 45 11.01 7.77 7.13
N CYS A 46 11.13 7.30 5.90
CA CYS A 46 10.01 7.23 4.96
C CYS A 46 8.89 6.32 5.48
N PHE A 47 9.26 5.18 6.08
CA PHE A 47 8.30 4.29 6.72
C PHE A 47 7.55 4.97 7.89
N LEU A 48 8.24 5.66 8.79
CA LEU A 48 7.60 6.32 9.94
C LEU A 48 6.63 7.42 9.50
N LEU A 49 6.97 8.17 8.43
CA LEU A 49 6.06 9.14 7.83
C LEU A 49 4.83 8.46 7.21
N ALA A 50 5.00 7.29 6.58
CA ALA A 50 3.88 6.49 6.07
C ALA A 50 3.00 5.97 7.21
N LEU A 51 3.60 5.42 8.27
CA LEU A 51 2.89 4.94 9.45
C LEU A 51 2.10 6.07 10.12
N ARG A 52 2.67 7.27 10.23
CA ARG A 52 1.97 8.45 10.77
C ARG A 52 0.75 8.81 9.91
N ARG A 53 0.88 8.84 8.58
CA ARG A 53 -0.25 9.09 7.66
C ARG A 53 -1.35 8.03 7.83
N PHE A 54 -0.96 6.75 7.90
CA PHE A 54 -1.87 5.63 8.15
C PHE A 54 -2.64 5.80 9.47
N LEU A 55 -1.94 6.01 10.59
CA LEU A 55 -2.56 6.16 11.90
C LEU A 55 -3.47 7.40 11.97
N SER A 56 -3.10 8.49 11.29
CA SER A 56 -3.94 9.69 11.21
C SER A 56 -5.23 9.49 10.41
N ARG A 57 -5.22 8.62 9.39
CA ARG A 57 -6.40 8.36 8.53
C ARG A 57 -7.28 7.22 9.05
N ARG A 58 -6.67 6.17 9.60
CA ARG A 58 -7.33 4.91 9.99
C ARG A 58 -7.46 4.73 11.50
N GLY A 59 -6.87 5.62 12.30
CA GLY A 59 -6.85 5.54 13.75
C GLY A 59 -5.74 4.64 14.29
N ILE A 60 -5.67 4.54 15.63
CA ILE A 60 -4.63 3.79 16.32
C ILE A 60 -4.89 2.29 16.22
N CYS A 61 -3.89 1.53 15.77
CA CYS A 61 -3.95 0.08 15.76
C CYS A 61 -3.28 -0.52 17.01
N LYS A 62 -3.95 -1.46 17.68
CA LYS A 62 -3.42 -2.10 18.90
C LYS A 62 -2.24 -3.05 18.65
N VAL A 63 -2.18 -3.67 17.47
CA VAL A 63 -1.15 -4.67 17.14
C VAL A 63 -0.72 -4.51 15.69
N ILE A 64 0.60 -4.39 15.48
CA ILE A 64 1.27 -4.38 14.17
C ILE A 64 2.06 -5.68 13.99
N TYR A 65 1.92 -6.32 12.84
CA TYR A 65 2.70 -7.47 12.39
C TYR A 65 3.59 -7.07 11.23
N SER A 66 4.89 -7.35 11.31
CA SER A 66 5.84 -7.09 10.21
C SER A 66 6.78 -8.27 9.97
N ASP A 67 7.47 -8.27 8.84
CA ASP A 67 8.66 -9.09 8.65
C ASP A 67 9.85 -8.57 9.46
N ASN A 68 10.94 -9.34 9.45
CA ASN A 68 12.17 -9.03 10.18
C ASN A 68 13.09 -8.03 9.47
N ALA A 69 12.60 -7.29 8.48
CA ALA A 69 13.39 -6.27 7.79
C ALA A 69 13.99 -5.26 8.77
N ARG A 70 15.21 -4.81 8.47
CA ARG A 70 15.95 -3.86 9.31
C ARG A 70 15.16 -2.58 9.54
N THR A 71 14.49 -2.07 8.50
CA THR A 71 13.62 -0.89 8.56
C THR A 71 12.57 -1.01 9.65
N PHE A 72 11.83 -2.11 9.71
CA PHE A 72 10.77 -2.32 10.70
C PHE A 72 11.31 -2.51 12.12
N LYS A 73 12.42 -3.23 12.27
CA LYS A 73 13.11 -3.37 13.57
C LYS A 73 13.57 -2.01 14.10
N THR A 74 14.12 -1.15 13.24
CA THR A 74 14.53 0.20 13.64
C THR A 74 13.32 1.09 13.95
N ALA A 75 12.26 1.04 13.12
CA ALA A 75 11.03 1.80 13.36
C ALA A 75 10.38 1.46 14.71
N GLN A 76 10.32 0.17 15.07
CA GLN A 76 9.83 -0.27 16.37
C GLN A 76 10.65 0.35 17.52
N ARG A 77 11.99 0.34 17.40
CA ARG A 77 12.88 0.91 18.43
C ARG A 77 12.68 2.42 18.58
N GLU A 78 12.55 3.14 17.47
CA GLU A 78 12.28 4.58 17.47
C GLU A 78 10.92 4.88 18.11
N LEU A 79 9.86 4.14 17.77
CA LEU A 79 8.55 4.30 18.41
C LEU A 79 8.58 4.02 19.92
N ALA A 80 9.31 2.99 20.34
CA ALA A 80 9.50 2.68 21.76
C ALA A 80 10.28 3.80 22.48
N TYR A 81 11.29 4.38 21.83
CA TYR A 81 12.06 5.50 22.35
C TYR A 81 11.20 6.76 22.53
N PHE A 82 10.42 7.15 21.53
CA PHE A 82 9.48 8.28 21.64
C PHE A 82 8.44 8.04 22.74
N THR A 83 7.89 6.84 22.81
CA THR A 83 6.97 6.45 23.88
C THR A 83 7.61 6.58 25.27
N ASN A 84 8.90 6.24 25.40
CA ASN A 84 9.64 6.35 26.65
C ASN A 84 9.97 7.79 27.06
N ILE A 85 10.16 8.70 26.11
CA ILE A 85 10.43 10.12 26.37
C ILE A 85 9.14 10.87 26.70
N LEU A 86 8.04 10.55 26.03
CA LEU A 86 6.73 11.17 26.23
C LEU A 86 6.03 10.70 27.52
N LYS A 87 6.75 10.02 28.43
CA LYS A 87 6.29 9.54 29.75
C LYS A 87 6.03 10.68 30.75
N ASP A 88 5.26 11.67 30.36
CA ASP A 88 4.53 12.50 31.32
C ASP A 88 3.43 11.64 31.97
N SER A 89 3.23 11.82 33.28
CA SER A 89 2.34 11.02 34.13
C SER A 89 0.89 10.92 33.63
N LYS A 90 0.40 11.92 32.88
CA LYS A 90 -0.94 11.93 32.26
C LYS A 90 -0.99 11.17 30.92
N PHE A 91 0.12 11.10 30.18
CA PHE A 91 0.22 10.39 28.90
C PHE A 91 0.43 8.87 29.10
N GLN A 92 0.89 8.47 30.28
CA GLN A 92 1.06 7.06 30.69
C GLN A 92 -0.22 6.23 30.55
N ASN A 93 -1.37 6.73 31.01
CA ASN A 93 -2.62 5.95 30.94
C ASN A 93 -3.14 5.83 29.50
N PHE A 94 -3.02 6.89 28.69
CA PHE A 94 -3.43 6.85 27.29
C PHE A 94 -2.57 5.90 26.45
N VAL A 95 -1.25 5.88 26.67
CA VAL A 95 -0.31 5.02 25.92
C VAL A 95 -0.21 3.60 26.50
N ALA A 96 -0.42 3.40 27.80
CA ALA A 96 -0.51 2.07 28.40
C ALA A 96 -1.78 1.33 27.96
N ASP A 97 -2.91 2.03 27.80
CA ASP A 97 -4.19 1.45 27.35
C ASP A 97 -4.33 1.38 25.81
N ASN A 98 -3.62 2.23 25.05
CA ASN A 98 -3.68 2.29 23.58
C ASN A 98 -2.32 2.01 22.89
N GLY A 99 -1.36 1.41 23.60
CA GLY A 99 -0.03 1.14 23.08
C GLY A 99 -0.05 0.23 21.85
N ILE A 100 0.74 0.59 20.84
CA ILE A 100 0.91 -0.24 19.63
C ILE A 100 1.85 -1.39 19.97
N HIS A 101 1.32 -2.61 20.09
CA HIS A 101 2.15 -3.80 20.24
C HIS A 101 2.72 -4.24 18.90
N TRP A 102 4.04 -4.18 18.76
CA TRP A 102 4.72 -4.65 17.56
C TRP A 102 5.13 -6.12 17.68
N LYS A 103 4.78 -6.92 16.67
CA LYS A 103 5.14 -8.34 16.58
C LYS A 103 5.83 -8.62 15.25
N PHE A 104 6.91 -9.38 15.30
CA PHE A 104 7.57 -9.88 14.10
C PHE A 104 7.09 -11.27 13.78
N ILE A 105 6.84 -11.55 12.51
CA ILE A 105 6.53 -12.91 12.05
C ILE A 105 7.75 -13.80 12.23
N VAL A 106 7.50 -15.06 12.56
CA VAL A 106 8.56 -16.08 12.68
C VAL A 106 9.19 -16.29 11.31
N GLU A 107 10.53 -16.34 11.27
CA GLU A 107 11.28 -16.61 10.05
C GLU A 107 10.82 -17.95 9.47
N ARG A 108 10.49 -17.97 8.17
CA ARG A 108 10.02 -19.17 7.42
C ARG A 108 8.62 -19.69 7.79
N ALA A 109 7.76 -18.89 8.42
CA ALA A 109 6.35 -19.24 8.57
C ALA A 109 5.62 -19.21 7.20
N PRO A 110 5.34 -20.36 6.55
CA PRO A 110 4.85 -20.36 5.17
C PRO A 110 3.45 -19.75 5.04
N TRP A 111 2.64 -19.85 6.10
CA TRP A 111 1.28 -19.29 6.14
C TRP A 111 1.28 -17.75 6.10
N TRP A 112 2.25 -17.09 6.74
CA TRP A 112 2.40 -15.63 6.65
C TRP A 112 2.88 -15.21 5.26
N GLY A 113 3.80 -15.97 4.66
CA GLY A 113 4.24 -15.75 3.28
C GLY A 113 3.07 -15.80 2.30
N GLY A 114 2.26 -16.86 2.35
CA GLY A 114 1.08 -17.00 1.48
C GLY A 114 -0.04 -15.99 1.75
N PHE A 115 -0.15 -15.45 2.96
CA PHE A 115 -1.08 -14.35 3.27
C PHE A 115 -0.64 -13.05 2.58
N TYR A 116 0.63 -12.65 2.77
CA TYR A 116 1.16 -11.44 2.13
C TYR A 116 1.21 -11.56 0.61
N GLU A 117 1.55 -12.73 0.07
CA GLU A 117 1.57 -12.97 -1.38
C GLU A 117 0.20 -12.72 -2.02
N ARG A 118 -0.86 -13.29 -1.44
CA ARG A 118 -2.24 -13.07 -1.93
C ARG A 118 -2.64 -11.60 -1.86
N LEU A 119 -2.33 -10.95 -0.76
CA LEU A 119 -2.68 -9.54 -0.54
C LEU A 119 -1.95 -8.61 -1.52
N ILE A 120 -0.65 -8.84 -1.73
CA ILE A 120 0.15 -8.08 -2.70
C ILE A 120 -0.42 -8.29 -4.10
N LYS A 121 -0.84 -9.52 -4.43
CA LYS A 121 -1.47 -9.82 -5.71
C LYS A 121 -2.78 -9.03 -5.91
N THR A 122 -3.62 -8.93 -4.87
CA THR A 122 -4.84 -8.09 -4.90
C THR A 122 -4.55 -6.62 -5.20
N VAL A 123 -3.41 -6.08 -4.76
CA VAL A 123 -2.99 -4.71 -5.08
C VAL A 123 -2.35 -4.60 -6.47
N LYS A 124 -1.48 -5.56 -6.82
CA LYS A 124 -0.72 -5.53 -8.08
C LYS A 124 -1.59 -5.72 -9.31
N ASP A 125 -2.61 -6.57 -9.24
CA ASP A 125 -3.46 -6.87 -10.39
C ASP A 125 -4.24 -5.64 -10.92
N PRO A 126 -4.97 -4.87 -10.09
CA PRO A 126 -5.61 -3.64 -10.55
C PRO A 126 -4.59 -2.57 -10.94
N LEU A 127 -3.49 -2.43 -10.18
CA LEU A 127 -2.43 -1.48 -10.49
C LEU A 127 -1.82 -1.75 -11.89
N ARG A 128 -1.58 -3.02 -12.23
CA ARG A 128 -1.06 -3.42 -13.56
C ARG A 128 -2.06 -3.16 -14.67
N LYS A 129 -3.37 -3.37 -14.42
CA LYS A 129 -4.43 -3.09 -15.40
C LYS A 129 -4.56 -1.59 -15.69
N ILE A 130 -4.42 -0.75 -14.66
CA ILE A 130 -4.52 0.70 -14.78
C ILE A 130 -3.26 1.31 -15.40
N LEU A 131 -2.06 0.95 -14.92
CA LEU A 131 -0.81 1.53 -15.43
C LEU A 131 -0.44 1.05 -16.85
N GLY A 132 -0.74 -0.21 -17.19
CA GLY A 132 -0.27 -0.81 -18.44
C GLY A 132 1.25 -0.68 -18.61
N LYS A 133 1.68 0.18 -19.55
CA LYS A 133 3.10 0.48 -19.87
C LYS A 133 3.52 1.92 -19.53
N ALA A 134 2.65 2.69 -18.88
CA ALA A 134 2.94 4.10 -18.58
C ALA A 134 3.94 4.23 -17.42
N LEU A 135 4.92 5.12 -17.56
CA LEU A 135 5.81 5.52 -16.47
C LEU A 135 5.27 6.81 -15.86
N LEU A 136 4.75 6.71 -14.64
CA LEU A 136 4.08 7.81 -13.93
C LEU A 136 5.05 8.58 -13.03
N THR A 137 4.70 9.82 -12.75
CA THR A 137 5.31 10.65 -11.71
C THR A 137 4.86 10.24 -10.32
N PHE A 138 5.53 10.76 -9.28
CA PHE A 138 5.22 10.42 -7.90
C PHE A 138 3.77 10.77 -7.51
N GLU A 139 3.29 11.93 -7.93
CA GLU A 139 1.93 12.40 -7.66
C GLU A 139 0.88 11.56 -8.41
N GLU A 140 1.08 11.34 -9.72
CA GLU A 140 0.18 10.51 -10.52
C GLU A 140 0.04 9.10 -9.95
N LEU A 141 1.14 8.47 -9.57
CA LEU A 141 1.11 7.13 -8.98
C LEU A 141 0.45 7.13 -7.58
N SER A 142 0.65 8.19 -6.79
CA SER A 142 -0.01 8.34 -5.49
C SER A 142 -1.53 8.46 -5.62
N THR A 143 -2.01 9.20 -6.63
CA THR A 143 -3.44 9.27 -6.97
C THR A 143 -3.96 7.90 -7.40
N MET A 144 -3.27 7.22 -8.30
CA MET A 144 -3.66 5.88 -8.77
C MET A 144 -3.73 4.85 -7.64
N LEU A 145 -2.79 4.90 -6.67
CA LEU A 145 -2.83 4.03 -5.49
C LEU A 145 -4.07 4.30 -4.62
N SER A 146 -4.52 5.55 -4.54
CA SER A 146 -5.74 5.91 -3.82
C SER A 146 -6.98 5.33 -4.51
N GLU A 147 -7.04 5.35 -5.84
CA GLU A 147 -8.12 4.71 -6.62
C GLU A 147 -8.10 3.18 -6.47
N VAL A 148 -6.92 2.56 -6.53
CA VAL A 148 -6.76 1.12 -6.31
C VAL A 148 -7.22 0.72 -4.92
N GLU A 149 -6.87 1.50 -3.89
CA GLU A 149 -7.33 1.28 -2.53
C GLU A 149 -8.86 1.30 -2.45
N PHE A 150 -9.49 2.31 -3.06
CA PHE A 150 -10.96 2.41 -3.15
C PHE A 150 -11.59 1.19 -3.84
N ILE A 151 -11.04 0.74 -4.97
CA ILE A 151 -11.55 -0.44 -5.68
C ILE A 151 -11.47 -1.70 -4.81
N ILE A 152 -10.34 -1.91 -4.11
CA ILE A 152 -10.15 -3.08 -3.24
C ILE A 152 -11.12 -3.03 -2.06
N HIS A 153 -11.41 -1.84 -1.50
CA HIS A 153 -12.34 -1.68 -0.39
C HIS A 153 -13.79 -1.96 -0.75
N ASN A 154 -14.16 -1.81 -2.01
CA ASN A 154 -15.51 -2.10 -2.49
C ASN A 154 -15.66 -3.51 -3.07
N GLN A 155 -14.61 -4.33 -3.02
CA GLN A 155 -14.70 -5.72 -3.47
C GLN A 155 -15.48 -6.57 -2.44
N PRO A 156 -16.50 -7.33 -2.85
CA PRO A 156 -17.24 -8.26 -1.99
C PRO A 156 -16.34 -9.26 -1.26
N LEU A 157 -16.51 -9.36 0.07
CA LEU A 157 -15.96 -10.42 0.92
C LEU A 157 -16.87 -11.65 0.98
N THR A 158 -18.17 -11.43 0.81
CA THR A 158 -19.20 -12.47 0.78
C THR A 158 -19.62 -12.80 -0.64
N TYR A 159 -20.39 -13.87 -0.78
CA TYR A 159 -20.97 -14.26 -2.06
C TYR A 159 -21.90 -13.14 -2.57
N VAL A 160 -21.88 -12.92 -3.89
CA VAL A 160 -22.78 -11.98 -4.56
C VAL A 160 -23.93 -12.80 -5.11
N GLU A 161 -25.11 -12.67 -4.51
CA GLU A 161 -26.33 -13.30 -4.99
C GLU A 161 -27.05 -12.40 -5.99
N ASN A 162 -27.74 -13.02 -6.95
CA ASN A 162 -28.50 -12.30 -7.98
C ASN A 162 -29.95 -12.03 -7.56
N ASP A 163 -30.35 -12.45 -6.36
CA ASP A 163 -31.71 -12.27 -5.86
C ASP A 163 -31.89 -10.88 -5.22
N PRO A 164 -32.82 -10.04 -5.69
CA PRO A 164 -33.07 -8.70 -5.12
C PRO A 164 -33.58 -8.69 -3.68
N GLY A 165 -33.94 -9.84 -3.09
CA GLY A 165 -34.37 -9.95 -1.69
C GLY A 165 -33.23 -10.16 -0.67
N GLU A 166 -32.02 -10.44 -1.13
CA GLU A 166 -30.88 -10.81 -0.27
C GLU A 166 -30.05 -9.56 0.14
N PRO A 167 -29.35 -9.60 1.28
CA PRO A 167 -28.59 -8.46 1.77
C PRO A 167 -27.36 -8.19 0.89
N GLU A 168 -27.01 -6.92 0.75
CA GLU A 168 -25.84 -6.49 0.00
C GLU A 168 -24.55 -7.17 0.53
N PRO A 169 -23.65 -7.63 -0.35
CA PRO A 169 -22.44 -8.30 0.08
C PRO A 169 -21.57 -7.40 0.97
N LEU A 170 -21.02 -7.98 2.03
CA LEU A 170 -20.11 -7.25 2.91
C LEU A 170 -18.81 -6.92 2.18
N THR A 171 -18.37 -5.67 2.25
CA THR A 171 -17.09 -5.20 1.68
C THR A 171 -16.16 -4.74 2.80
N PRO A 172 -14.84 -4.64 2.57
CA PRO A 172 -13.94 -4.02 3.55
C PRO A 172 -14.35 -2.57 3.91
N ALA A 173 -14.93 -1.82 2.96
CA ALA A 173 -15.42 -0.47 3.18
C ALA A 173 -16.45 -0.41 4.31
N HIS A 174 -17.38 -1.38 4.39
CA HIS A 174 -18.39 -1.45 5.46
C HIS A 174 -17.78 -1.50 6.88
N PHE A 175 -16.54 -1.98 7.02
CA PHE A 175 -15.83 -2.03 8.30
C PHE A 175 -14.95 -0.81 8.58
N LEU A 176 -14.61 -0.04 7.54
CA LEU A 176 -13.78 1.16 7.64
C LEU A 176 -14.63 2.43 7.80
N GLU A 177 -15.79 2.46 7.15
CA GLU A 177 -16.71 3.58 7.06
C GLU A 177 -17.95 3.26 7.89
N PHE A 178 -17.86 3.38 9.21
CA PHE A 178 -19.08 3.40 10.03
C PHE A 178 -19.89 4.66 9.69
N GLY A 179 -20.87 4.53 8.79
CA GLY A 179 -21.93 5.54 8.55
C GLY A 179 -21.93 6.27 7.20
N TYR A 180 -21.28 5.78 6.15
CA TYR A 180 -21.43 6.34 4.80
C TYR A 180 -22.07 5.31 3.87
N ASP A 181 -23.40 5.36 3.81
CA ASP A 181 -24.17 4.73 2.73
C ASP A 181 -23.99 5.65 1.51
N ASP A 182 -23.61 5.09 0.36
CA ASP A 182 -23.40 5.77 -0.94
C ASP A 182 -22.04 6.50 -1.16
N SER A 183 -20.91 5.79 -1.09
CA SER A 183 -19.63 6.28 -1.64
C SER A 183 -19.55 6.07 -3.16
N LYS A 184 -20.37 6.79 -3.93
CA LYS A 184 -20.21 6.90 -5.38
C LYS A 184 -18.92 7.67 -5.69
N TYR A 185 -17.82 6.93 -5.90
CA TYR A 185 -16.60 7.52 -6.45
C TYR A 185 -16.90 8.01 -7.87
N PRO A 186 -16.51 9.23 -8.24
CA PRO A 186 -16.65 9.70 -9.60
C PRO A 186 -15.77 8.86 -10.53
N VAL A 187 -16.36 7.83 -11.13
CA VAL A 187 -15.78 6.91 -12.12
C VAL A 187 -15.19 7.60 -13.38
N HIS A 188 -15.34 8.92 -13.49
CA HIS A 188 -14.90 9.73 -14.64
C HIS A 188 -13.65 10.59 -14.38
N PHE A 189 -12.93 10.44 -13.26
CA PHE A 189 -11.68 11.21 -13.05
C PHE A 189 -10.62 10.93 -14.12
N ILE A 190 -10.50 9.68 -14.56
CA ILE A 190 -9.64 9.28 -15.69
C ILE A 190 -10.03 10.01 -16.99
N GLU A 191 -11.32 10.17 -17.29
CA GLU A 191 -11.76 10.89 -18.51
C GLU A 191 -11.52 12.40 -18.42
N LEU A 192 -11.62 12.98 -17.22
CA LEU A 192 -11.29 14.39 -16.98
C LEU A 192 -9.79 14.66 -17.22
N ILE A 193 -8.93 13.74 -16.75
CA ILE A 193 -7.48 13.81 -16.93
C ILE A 193 -7.10 13.46 -18.38
N ASP A 194 -7.74 12.47 -19.01
CA ASP A 194 -7.50 12.15 -20.43
C ASP A 194 -7.91 13.30 -21.36
N SER A 195 -8.96 14.06 -21.04
CA SER A 195 -9.33 15.25 -21.83
C SER A 195 -8.28 16.37 -21.77
N THR A 196 -7.49 16.42 -20.68
CA THR A 196 -6.38 17.37 -20.49
C THR A 196 -5.04 16.80 -20.99
N THR A 197 -4.81 15.50 -20.82
CA THR A 197 -3.57 14.77 -21.14
C THR A 197 -3.52 14.32 -22.61
N ALA A 198 -4.67 14.10 -23.26
CA ALA A 198 -4.74 13.84 -24.70
C ALA A 198 -4.13 15.02 -25.47
N LYS A 199 -4.35 16.27 -25.03
CA LYS A 199 -3.74 17.46 -25.66
C LYS A 199 -2.21 17.46 -25.59
N GLU A 200 -1.59 16.79 -24.62
CA GLU A 200 -0.14 16.72 -24.44
C GLU A 200 0.48 15.43 -25.04
N SER A 201 -0.24 14.32 -25.00
CA SER A 201 0.20 13.01 -25.51
C SER A 201 0.31 12.97 -27.04
N TYR A 202 -0.48 13.74 -27.78
CA TYR A 202 -0.31 13.89 -29.24
C TYR A 202 1.01 14.57 -29.64
N LYS A 203 1.69 15.29 -28.72
CA LYS A 203 3.00 15.90 -29.00
C LYS A 203 4.19 14.99 -28.70
N LYS A 204 4.09 14.08 -27.73
CA LYS A 204 5.23 13.26 -27.23
C LYS A 204 5.38 11.89 -27.89
N LYS A 205 4.33 11.35 -28.53
CA LYS A 205 4.33 9.98 -29.11
C LYS A 205 5.20 9.81 -30.37
N LYS A 206 5.85 10.87 -30.85
CA LYS A 206 6.65 10.85 -32.08
C LYS A 206 8.12 10.45 -31.85
N ASP A 207 8.61 10.43 -30.60
CA ASP A 207 10.06 10.57 -30.34
C ASP A 207 10.76 9.55 -29.41
N LEU A 208 10.23 8.34 -29.09
CA LEU A 208 11.00 7.36 -28.27
C LEU A 208 11.09 5.92 -28.83
N PRO A 209 12.29 5.28 -28.84
CA PRO A 209 12.52 3.94 -29.41
C PRO A 209 12.43 2.76 -28.40
N ASP A 210 12.19 1.56 -28.96
CA ASP A 210 11.72 0.29 -28.36
C ASP A 210 12.69 -0.50 -27.44
N SER A 211 13.86 0.00 -27.07
CA SER A 211 14.90 -0.82 -26.38
C SER A 211 14.88 -0.78 -24.84
N SER A 212 13.97 -0.04 -24.21
CA SER A 212 13.88 0.14 -22.75
C SER A 212 12.96 -0.87 -22.04
N PHE A 213 12.34 -1.77 -22.81
CA PHE A 213 11.26 -2.65 -22.35
C PHE A 213 11.73 -3.93 -21.63
N GLU A 214 12.85 -4.55 -22.04
CA GLU A 214 13.27 -5.85 -21.45
C GLU A 214 13.86 -5.70 -20.04
N THR A 215 14.57 -4.61 -19.76
CA THR A 215 15.27 -4.40 -18.47
C THR A 215 14.30 -4.24 -17.29
N THR A 216 13.07 -3.79 -17.54
CA THR A 216 12.09 -3.49 -16.47
C THR A 216 11.31 -4.73 -16.02
N LEU A 217 11.11 -5.71 -16.92
CA LEU A 217 10.39 -6.96 -16.64
C LEU A 217 11.29 -7.97 -15.91
N GLU A 218 12.57 -8.09 -16.30
CA GLU A 218 13.53 -8.96 -15.61
C GLU A 218 13.76 -8.54 -14.14
N THR A 219 13.66 -7.25 -13.83
CA THR A 219 13.82 -6.74 -12.46
C THR A 219 12.65 -7.14 -11.54
N LEU A 220 11.44 -7.33 -12.10
CA LEU A 220 10.25 -7.75 -11.38
C LEU A 220 10.15 -9.28 -11.22
N GLU A 221 10.68 -10.05 -12.16
CA GLU A 221 10.75 -11.53 -12.07
C GLU A 221 11.95 -12.01 -11.24
N GLY A 222 13.11 -11.35 -11.34
CA GLY A 222 14.36 -11.80 -10.72
C GLY A 222 14.48 -11.66 -9.19
N THR A 223 13.63 -10.84 -8.56
CA THR A 223 13.76 -10.58 -7.11
C THR A 223 13.02 -11.61 -6.24
N ILE A 224 12.27 -12.54 -6.84
CA ILE A 224 11.54 -13.60 -6.11
C ILE A 224 12.41 -14.85 -5.87
N PHE A 225 13.55 -14.99 -6.56
CA PHE A 225 14.49 -16.09 -6.39
C PHE A 225 15.96 -15.64 -6.26
N THR A 226 16.30 -14.85 -5.23
CA THR A 226 17.68 -14.85 -4.71
C THR A 226 17.68 -15.11 -3.21
N ARG A 227 18.05 -16.35 -2.88
CA ARG A 227 18.46 -16.82 -1.55
C ARG A 227 19.56 -15.88 -1.03
N VAL A 228 19.31 -15.19 0.07
CA VAL A 228 20.36 -14.52 0.84
C VAL A 228 21.40 -15.59 1.21
N LYS A 229 22.53 -15.60 0.50
CA LYS A 229 23.74 -16.34 0.89
C LYS A 229 24.55 -15.44 1.81
N ASN A 230 24.99 -16.08 2.90
CA ASN A 230 25.75 -15.56 4.02
C ASN A 230 26.93 -14.65 3.68
N SER A 231 27.05 -13.56 4.43
CA SER A 231 28.27 -13.18 5.16
C SER A 231 27.91 -12.32 6.38
#